data_AF-A0A6C0D087-F1
#
_entry.id   AF-A0A6C0D087-F1
#
_cell.length_a   1.000
_cell.length_b   1.000
_cell.length_c   1.000
_cell.angle_alpha   90.00
_cell.angle_beta   90.00
_cell.angle_gamma   90.00
#
_symmetry.space_group_name_H-M   'P 1'
#
loop_
_entity.id
_entity.type
_entity.pdbx_description
1 polymer ?
#
loop_
_entity_poly.entity_id
_entity_poly.type
_entity_poly.pdbx_seq_one_letter_code
_entity_poly.pdbx_strand_id
1 'polypeptide(L)'
;MDNMMDNMMDNIIENHRNETTTNSMSVDEFMHRLELQDKTHWKQKMEYLMKEYGTKNYCNRFGIGNCNEYGVRDVMKSAGLEVIHLENAKRVDFSVKNFGEFSLKLSFTGNIKLHNSNRQINKDMEMCDTLLITETEWWFLRPSEIERYGVSLSQNRNLECKGDGLELKRSVLKELRLCHYPYCFRFPLNTHKIDCHHKNINEIIYDSVLSSLLAPKMKIKID
;
A
#
# COMPACT_ATOMS: atom_id res chain seq x y z
N MET A 1 18.48 14.99 15.28
CA MET A 1 17.61 13.89 15.72
C MET A 1 17.26 12.98 14.55
N ASP A 2 16.94 13.54 13.38
CA ASP A 2 16.62 12.78 12.15
C ASP A 2 17.68 11.74 11.75
N ASN A 3 18.97 12.12 11.69
CA ASN A 3 20.07 11.18 11.38
C ASN A 3 20.22 10.02 12.38
N MET A 4 19.66 10.11 13.58
CA MET A 4 19.78 9.05 14.58
C MET A 4 18.61 8.05 14.50
N MET A 5 17.42 8.51 14.08
CA MET A 5 16.29 7.63 13.76
C MET A 5 16.50 6.87 12.46
N ASP A 6 17.03 7.52 11.43
CA ASP A 6 17.32 6.86 10.14
C ASP A 6 18.34 5.73 10.32
N ASN A 7 19.45 6.00 11.03
CA ASN A 7 20.47 4.98 11.35
C ASN A 7 19.93 3.84 12.23
N MET A 8 18.95 4.12 13.10
CA MET A 8 18.35 3.08 13.95
C MET A 8 17.40 2.19 13.15
N MET A 9 16.64 2.75 12.21
CA MET A 9 15.82 1.96 11.31
C MET A 9 16.65 1.14 10.33
N ASP A 10 17.73 1.69 9.78
CA ASP A 10 18.63 0.95 8.90
C ASP A 10 19.25 -0.27 9.61
N ASN A 11 19.66 -0.12 10.88
CA ASN A 11 20.17 -1.24 11.69
C ASN A 11 19.10 -2.29 12.02
N ILE A 12 17.85 -1.88 12.24
CA ILE A 12 16.73 -2.82 12.46
C ILE A 12 16.46 -3.61 11.17
N ILE A 13 16.46 -2.94 10.03
CA ILE A 13 16.29 -3.55 8.70
C ILE A 13 17.44 -4.53 8.41
N GLU A 14 18.68 -4.14 8.67
CA GLU A 14 19.86 -4.97 8.41
C GLU A 14 19.90 -6.23 9.28
N ASN A 15 19.55 -6.13 10.57
CA ASN A 15 19.40 -7.29 11.44
C ASN A 15 18.25 -8.21 10.98
N HIS A 16 17.15 -7.65 10.48
CA HIS A 16 16.04 -8.44 9.94
C HIS A 16 16.43 -9.18 8.64
N ARG A 17 17.26 -8.54 7.78
CA ARG A 17 17.78 -9.13 6.54
C ARG A 17 18.77 -10.27 6.80
N ASN A 18 19.55 -10.22 7.88
CA ASN A 18 20.55 -11.25 8.19
C ASN A 18 19.94 -12.57 8.72
N GLU A 19 18.73 -12.56 9.29
CA GLU A 19 18.01 -13.78 9.73
C GLU A 19 17.39 -14.58 8.56
N THR A 20 17.32 -14.01 7.35
CA THR A 20 16.53 -14.54 6.21
C THR A 20 17.12 -15.76 5.50
N THR A 21 18.30 -16.25 5.88
CA THR A 21 19.07 -17.20 5.04
C THR A 21 18.72 -18.69 5.19
N THR A 22 17.81 -19.09 6.08
CA THR A 22 17.47 -20.53 6.26
C THR A 22 15.99 -20.89 6.19
N ASN A 23 15.04 -19.95 6.18
CA ASN A 23 13.60 -20.24 6.04
C ASN A 23 12.87 -19.08 5.34
N SER A 24 13.08 -18.88 4.03
CA SER A 24 12.32 -17.86 3.29
C SER A 24 10.94 -18.36 2.89
N MET A 25 9.90 -17.62 3.27
CA MET A 25 8.51 -17.78 2.87
C MET A 25 8.36 -17.54 1.36
N SER A 26 7.62 -18.43 0.67
CA SER A 26 7.33 -18.25 -0.75
C SER A 26 6.22 -17.21 -0.99
N VAL A 27 6.08 -16.73 -2.23
CA VAL A 27 4.97 -15.84 -2.62
C VAL A 27 3.63 -16.56 -2.48
N ASP A 28 3.57 -17.84 -2.84
CA ASP A 28 2.38 -18.68 -2.67
C ASP A 28 1.95 -18.73 -1.21
N GLU A 29 2.89 -18.99 -0.30
CA GLU A 29 2.60 -19.06 1.13
C GLU A 29 2.13 -17.70 1.66
N PHE A 30 2.82 -16.62 1.30
CA PHE A 30 2.44 -15.27 1.69
C PHE A 30 1.01 -14.93 1.22
N MET A 31 0.72 -15.15 -0.07
CA MET A 31 -0.60 -14.84 -0.63
C MET A 31 -1.71 -15.73 -0.08
N HIS A 32 -1.43 -17.01 0.13
CA HIS A 32 -2.38 -17.94 0.71
C HIS A 32 -2.75 -17.54 2.16
N ARG A 33 -1.76 -17.15 2.97
CA ARG A 33 -2.00 -16.64 4.33
C ARG A 33 -2.90 -15.41 4.32
N LEU A 34 -2.68 -14.48 3.40
CA LEU A 34 -3.51 -13.28 3.26
C LEU A 34 -4.92 -13.60 2.77
N GLU A 35 -5.06 -14.51 1.81
CA GLU A 35 -6.35 -14.92 1.25
C GLU A 35 -7.28 -15.48 2.34
N LEU A 36 -6.73 -16.32 3.23
CA LEU A 36 -7.48 -16.98 4.31
C LEU A 36 -7.91 -16.05 5.45
N GLN A 37 -7.33 -14.85 5.59
CA GLN A 37 -7.69 -13.95 6.68
C GLN A 37 -9.11 -13.41 6.58
N ASP A 38 -9.77 -13.23 7.72
CA ASP A 38 -10.97 -12.39 7.75
C ASP A 38 -10.58 -10.92 7.52
N LYS A 39 -11.00 -10.41 6.37
CA LYS A 39 -10.75 -9.04 5.91
C LYS A 39 -11.97 -8.14 6.07
N THR A 40 -13.03 -8.59 6.75
CA THR A 40 -14.31 -7.87 6.89
C THR A 40 -14.14 -6.51 7.55
N HIS A 41 -13.41 -6.45 8.66
CA HIS A 41 -13.18 -5.18 9.39
C HIS A 41 -12.35 -4.18 8.57
N TRP A 42 -11.31 -4.66 7.88
CA TRP A 42 -10.55 -3.84 6.95
C TRP A 42 -11.43 -3.31 5.82
N LYS A 43 -12.23 -4.19 5.20
CA LYS A 43 -13.16 -3.86 4.13
C LYS A 43 -14.13 -2.75 4.53
N GLN A 44 -14.80 -2.90 5.67
CA GLN A 44 -15.74 -1.90 6.18
C GLN A 44 -15.09 -0.53 6.38
N LYS A 45 -13.89 -0.51 6.99
CA LYS A 45 -13.11 0.73 7.16
C LYS A 45 -12.74 1.35 5.82
N MET A 46 -12.28 0.56 4.86
CA MET A 46 -11.92 1.06 3.53
C MET A 46 -13.12 1.56 2.73
N GLU A 47 -14.25 0.84 2.75
CA GLU A 47 -15.48 1.28 2.10
C GLU A 47 -15.99 2.60 2.71
N TYR A 48 -15.94 2.73 4.03
CA TYR A 48 -16.26 3.98 4.73
C TYR A 48 -15.30 5.11 4.33
N LEU A 49 -13.98 4.88 4.38
CA LEU A 49 -12.98 5.88 3.99
C LEU A 49 -13.17 6.34 2.55
N MET A 50 -13.48 5.42 1.65
CA MET A 50 -13.71 5.72 0.24
C MET A 50 -15.02 6.46 0.00
N LYS A 51 -16.07 6.17 0.77
CA LYS A 51 -17.34 6.90 0.71
C LYS A 51 -17.18 8.34 1.23
N GLU A 52 -16.60 8.49 2.41
CA GLU A 52 -16.51 9.80 3.07
C GLU A 52 -15.44 10.69 2.43
N TYR A 53 -14.24 10.15 2.20
CA TYR A 53 -13.05 10.93 1.82
C TYR A 53 -12.50 10.58 0.45
N GLY A 54 -12.96 9.48 -0.16
CA GLY A 54 -12.50 9.04 -1.47
C GLY A 54 -12.96 9.97 -2.56
N THR A 55 -12.03 10.53 -3.34
CA THR A 55 -12.37 11.47 -4.42
C THR A 55 -11.77 11.01 -5.74
N LYS A 56 -12.41 11.36 -6.87
CA LYS A 56 -11.81 11.22 -8.21
C LYS A 56 -10.60 12.15 -8.40
N ASN A 57 -10.49 13.19 -7.59
CA ASN A 57 -9.43 14.19 -7.59
C ASN A 57 -8.35 13.86 -6.54
N TYR A 58 -7.17 14.44 -6.71
CA TYR A 58 -6.00 14.13 -5.87
C TYR A 58 -6.09 14.54 -4.40
N CYS A 59 -7.15 15.22 -3.97
CA CYS A 59 -7.19 16.00 -2.72
C CYS A 59 -7.07 15.18 -1.42
N ASN A 60 -7.30 13.87 -1.42
CA ASN A 60 -7.11 13.01 -0.22
C ASN A 60 -6.28 11.74 -0.50
N ARG A 61 -5.64 11.64 -1.67
CA ARG A 61 -5.03 10.38 -2.16
C ARG A 61 -4.00 9.78 -1.20
N PHE A 62 -3.20 10.65 -0.57
CA PHE A 62 -2.12 10.25 0.32
C PHE A 62 -2.67 9.77 1.67
N GLY A 63 -3.62 10.50 2.27
CA GLY A 63 -4.25 10.09 3.53
C GLY A 63 -4.96 8.74 3.40
N ILE A 64 -5.69 8.52 2.31
CA ILE A 64 -6.34 7.22 2.03
C ILE A 64 -5.30 6.12 1.83
N GLY A 65 -4.21 6.40 1.11
CA GLY A 65 -3.09 5.46 0.94
C GLY A 65 -2.52 5.02 2.28
N ASN A 66 -2.21 5.96 3.16
CA ASN A 66 -1.65 5.67 4.48
C ASN A 66 -2.66 4.91 5.37
N CYS A 67 -3.94 5.28 5.35
CA CYS A 67 -4.97 4.51 6.07
C CYS A 67 -5.08 3.06 5.56
N ASN A 68 -4.97 2.86 4.25
CA ASN A 68 -4.95 1.54 3.66
C ASN A 68 -3.72 0.73 4.10
N GLU A 69 -2.53 1.34 4.17
CA GLU A 69 -1.32 0.72 4.72
C GLU A 69 -1.54 0.23 6.15
N TYR A 70 -2.05 1.07 7.04
CA TYR A 70 -2.33 0.64 8.41
C TYR A 70 -3.32 -0.53 8.46
N GLY A 71 -4.38 -0.47 7.66
CA GLY A 71 -5.38 -1.53 7.61
C GLY A 71 -4.83 -2.86 7.08
N VAL A 72 -4.02 -2.83 6.02
CA VAL A 72 -3.40 -4.05 5.45
C VAL A 72 -2.34 -4.61 6.39
N ARG A 73 -1.59 -3.76 7.10
CA ARG A 73 -0.68 -4.19 8.16
C ARG A 73 -1.39 -5.00 9.22
N ASP A 74 -2.57 -4.57 9.65
CA ASP A 74 -3.35 -5.30 10.66
C ASP A 74 -3.83 -6.66 10.13
N VAL A 75 -4.20 -6.75 8.85
CA VAL A 75 -4.52 -8.04 8.16
C VAL A 75 -3.30 -8.95 8.11
N MET A 76 -2.12 -8.43 7.78
CA MET A 76 -0.89 -9.22 7.74
C MET A 76 -0.53 -9.75 9.13
N LYS A 77 -0.66 -8.92 10.18
CA LYS A 77 -0.45 -9.35 11.56
C LYS A 77 -1.45 -10.42 12.01
N SER A 78 -2.73 -10.31 11.62
CA SER A 78 -3.71 -11.35 11.91
C SER A 78 -3.38 -12.66 11.20
N ALA A 79 -2.70 -12.60 10.06
CA ALA A 79 -2.15 -13.75 9.34
C ALA A 79 -0.91 -14.39 10.00
N GLY A 80 -0.54 -13.92 11.19
CA GLY A 80 0.64 -14.40 11.91
C GLY A 80 1.96 -13.97 11.27
N LEU A 81 1.95 -12.92 10.44
CA LEU A 81 3.15 -12.36 9.85
C LEU A 81 3.79 -11.36 10.81
N GLU A 82 5.11 -11.43 10.94
CA GLU A 82 5.91 -10.40 11.59
C GLU A 82 6.19 -9.28 10.58
N VAL A 83 5.57 -8.11 10.80
CA VAL A 83 5.55 -7.00 9.84
C VAL A 83 6.15 -5.75 10.47
N ILE A 84 7.11 -5.15 9.77
CA ILE A 84 7.63 -3.81 10.02
C ILE A 84 7.05 -2.86 8.98
N HIS A 85 6.39 -1.79 9.42
CA HIS A 85 5.93 -0.69 8.56
C HIS A 85 7.06 0.33 8.43
N LEU A 86 7.52 0.57 7.21
CA LEU A 86 8.64 1.46 6.91
C LEU A 86 8.12 2.86 6.58
N GLU A 87 7.72 3.60 7.61
CA GLU A 87 7.23 4.97 7.44
C GLU A 87 8.32 5.84 6.78
N ASN A 88 7.97 6.57 5.72
CA ASN A 88 8.85 7.47 4.94
C ASN A 88 9.92 6.79 4.06
N ALA A 89 9.95 5.46 3.95
CA ALA A 89 10.82 4.80 2.99
C ALA A 89 10.41 5.15 1.54
N LYS A 90 11.39 5.40 0.66
CA LYS A 90 11.13 5.99 -0.67
C LYS A 90 10.35 5.08 -1.63
N ARG A 91 10.38 3.75 -1.43
CA ARG A 91 9.89 2.76 -2.41
C ARG A 91 9.16 1.56 -1.82
N VAL A 92 9.40 1.27 -0.55
CA VAL A 92 8.88 0.09 0.13
C VAL A 92 8.06 0.57 1.31
N ASP A 93 6.92 -0.08 1.54
CA ASP A 93 6.00 0.30 2.60
C ASP A 93 6.10 -0.72 3.75
N PHE A 94 6.46 -1.98 3.45
CA PHE A 94 6.57 -3.05 4.44
C PHE A 94 7.85 -3.87 4.28
N SER A 95 8.35 -4.36 5.41
CA SER A 95 9.24 -5.51 5.50
C SER A 95 8.56 -6.60 6.30
N VAL A 96 8.51 -7.81 5.74
CA VAL A 96 7.91 -8.98 6.40
C VAL A 96 9.00 -10.01 6.65
N LYS A 97 9.14 -10.43 7.92
CA LYS A 97 10.14 -11.43 8.31
C LYS A 97 10.01 -12.66 7.43
N ASN A 98 11.15 -13.19 6.99
CA ASN A 98 11.25 -14.37 6.13
C ASN A 98 10.64 -14.21 4.73
N PHE A 99 10.02 -13.10 4.37
CA PHE A 99 9.43 -12.91 3.04
C PHE A 99 10.18 -11.85 2.23
N GLY A 100 10.40 -10.67 2.81
CA GLY A 100 11.09 -9.56 2.17
C GLY A 100 10.32 -8.24 2.22
N GLU A 101 10.81 -7.28 1.45
CA GLU A 101 10.30 -5.92 1.38
C GLU A 101 9.43 -5.71 0.15
N PHE A 102 8.34 -4.96 0.28
CA PHE A 102 7.45 -4.62 -0.83
C PHE A 102 6.72 -3.30 -0.61
N SER A 103 6.19 -2.76 -1.69
CA SER A 103 5.30 -1.59 -1.67
C SER A 103 3.83 -2.03 -1.65
N LEU A 104 2.98 -1.24 -1.00
CA LEU A 104 1.53 -1.38 -1.06
C LEU A 104 0.96 -0.27 -1.94
N LYS A 105 0.12 -0.64 -2.91
CA LYS A 105 -0.59 0.32 -3.75
C LYS A 105 -2.08 0.05 -3.73
N LEU A 106 -2.87 1.11 -3.54
CA LEU A 106 -4.32 1.11 -3.74
C LEU A 106 -4.64 1.80 -5.06
N SER A 107 -5.19 1.08 -6.03
CA SER A 107 -5.43 1.64 -7.36
C SER A 107 -6.66 1.05 -8.07
N PHE A 108 -7.65 1.90 -8.26
CA PHE A 108 -8.94 1.50 -8.83
C PHE A 108 -9.15 1.85 -10.30
N THR A 109 -8.48 2.90 -10.80
CA THR A 109 -8.67 3.41 -12.17
C THR A 109 -7.34 3.92 -12.74
N GLY A 110 -7.24 4.06 -14.06
CA GLY A 110 -6.03 4.57 -14.72
C GLY A 110 -4.82 3.65 -14.54
N ASN A 111 -3.63 4.10 -14.92
CA ASN A 111 -2.40 3.35 -14.65
C ASN A 111 -2.11 3.30 -13.13
N ILE A 112 -1.34 2.30 -12.72
CA ILE A 112 -0.99 2.07 -11.32
C ILE A 112 0.27 2.88 -11.03
N LYS A 113 0.17 3.86 -10.12
CA LYS A 113 1.32 4.61 -9.64
C LYS A 113 2.17 3.70 -8.75
N LEU A 114 3.45 3.51 -9.10
CA LEU A 114 4.37 2.65 -8.35
C LEU A 114 5.14 3.47 -7.31
N HIS A 115 5.67 4.62 -7.69
CA HIS A 115 6.26 5.57 -6.76
C HIS A 115 6.20 6.99 -7.32
N ASN A 116 6.30 7.99 -6.44
CA ASN A 116 6.29 9.40 -6.83
C ASN A 116 7.73 9.90 -7.01
N SER A 117 7.93 10.85 -7.92
CA SER A 117 9.22 11.54 -8.12
C SER A 117 9.25 12.96 -7.56
N ASN A 118 8.21 13.37 -6.83
CA ASN A 118 8.06 14.72 -6.27
C ASN A 118 8.36 15.84 -7.29
N ARG A 119 7.84 15.68 -8.52
CA ARG A 119 8.00 16.62 -9.65
C ARG A 119 9.45 16.77 -10.17
N GLN A 120 10.35 15.86 -9.83
CA GLN A 120 11.65 15.73 -10.48
C GLN A 120 11.53 14.78 -11.68
N ILE A 121 12.35 15.00 -12.71
CA ILE A 121 12.45 14.10 -13.86
C ILE A 121 12.86 12.72 -13.33
N ASN A 122 11.91 11.79 -13.31
CA ASN A 122 12.21 10.41 -12.96
C ASN A 122 12.74 9.70 -14.19
N LYS A 123 13.94 9.10 -14.07
CA LYS A 123 14.48 8.18 -15.08
C LYS A 123 14.54 6.75 -14.57
N ASP A 124 14.14 6.55 -13.32
CA ASP A 124 14.23 5.28 -12.68
C ASP A 124 12.98 4.45 -13.00
N MET A 125 13.26 3.30 -13.59
CA MET A 125 12.30 2.34 -14.12
C MET A 125 12.20 1.09 -13.23
N GLU A 126 12.83 1.12 -12.05
CA GLU A 126 12.86 -0.01 -11.15
C GLU A 126 11.54 -0.12 -10.39
N MET A 127 10.79 -1.16 -10.73
CA MET A 127 9.64 -1.59 -9.96
C MET A 127 10.12 -2.49 -8.81
N CYS A 128 9.67 -2.20 -7.59
CA CYS A 128 9.82 -3.12 -6.46
C CYS A 128 8.67 -4.13 -6.43
N ASP A 129 8.84 -5.21 -5.66
CA ASP A 129 7.73 -6.09 -5.30
C ASP A 129 6.56 -5.24 -4.77
N THR A 130 5.36 -5.52 -5.24
CA THR A 130 4.20 -4.66 -4.99
C THR A 130 2.96 -5.48 -4.65
N LEU A 131 2.44 -5.32 -3.44
CA LEU A 131 1.07 -5.71 -3.11
C LEU A 131 0.12 -4.64 -3.65
N LEU A 132 -0.62 -4.96 -4.71
CA LEU A 132 -1.59 -4.09 -5.35
C LEU A 132 -3.01 -4.49 -4.95
N ILE A 133 -3.74 -3.54 -4.39
CA ILE A 133 -5.17 -3.66 -4.10
C ILE A 133 -5.95 -2.88 -5.17
N THR A 134 -6.85 -3.59 -5.82
CA THR A 134 -7.80 -3.04 -6.79
C THR A 134 -9.21 -3.05 -6.20
N GLU A 135 -10.21 -2.69 -7.00
CA GLU A 135 -11.60 -2.71 -6.55
C GLU A 135 -12.12 -4.14 -6.36
N THR A 136 -11.56 -5.12 -7.07
CA THR A 136 -12.09 -6.49 -7.10
C THR A 136 -11.12 -7.54 -6.56
N GLU A 137 -9.83 -7.23 -6.51
CA GLU A 137 -8.76 -8.21 -6.32
C GLU A 137 -7.56 -7.62 -5.60
N TRP A 138 -6.81 -8.50 -4.93
CA TRP A 138 -5.47 -8.26 -4.43
C TRP A 138 -4.48 -9.02 -5.32
N TRP A 139 -3.36 -8.38 -5.64
CA TRP A 139 -2.31 -8.89 -6.53
C TRP A 139 -0.96 -8.73 -5.84
N PHE A 140 -0.11 -9.75 -5.86
CA PHE A 140 1.30 -9.58 -5.51
C PHE A 140 2.14 -9.58 -6.79
N LEU A 141 2.60 -8.41 -7.16
CA LEU A 141 3.32 -8.13 -8.39
C LEU A 141 4.82 -8.16 -8.10
N ARG A 142 5.47 -9.29 -8.40
CA ARG A 142 6.93 -9.44 -8.34
C ARG A 142 7.51 -9.30 -9.75
N PRO A 143 8.37 -8.30 -10.04
CA PRO A 143 8.88 -8.06 -11.39
C PRO A 143 9.49 -9.30 -12.06
N SER A 144 10.31 -10.04 -11.32
CA SER A 144 10.95 -11.26 -11.81
C SER A 144 9.94 -12.35 -12.16
N GLU A 145 8.84 -12.46 -11.43
CA GLU A 145 7.76 -13.41 -11.71
C GLU A 145 6.90 -12.94 -12.89
N ILE A 146 6.58 -11.66 -12.98
CA ILE A 146 5.82 -11.10 -14.11
C ILE A 146 6.52 -11.42 -15.43
N GLU A 147 7.84 -11.26 -15.49
CA GLU A 147 8.64 -11.59 -16.68
C GLU A 147 8.70 -13.11 -16.95
N ARG A 148 8.81 -13.94 -15.91
CA ARG A 148 8.74 -15.42 -16.03
C ARG A 148 7.43 -15.89 -16.64
N TYR A 149 6.33 -15.19 -16.37
CA TYR A 149 5.01 -15.46 -16.94
C TYR A 149 4.79 -14.78 -18.31
N GLY A 150 5.84 -14.26 -18.94
CA GLY A 150 5.83 -13.79 -20.32
C GLY A 150 5.34 -12.35 -20.52
N VAL A 151 5.09 -11.61 -19.43
CA VAL A 151 4.69 -10.20 -19.50
C VAL A 151 5.93 -9.32 -19.34
N SER A 152 6.35 -8.67 -20.42
CA SER A 152 7.53 -7.79 -20.38
C SER A 152 7.25 -6.50 -19.61
N LEU A 153 8.14 -6.13 -18.68
CA LEU A 153 8.10 -4.85 -17.97
C LEU A 153 8.95 -3.75 -18.64
N SER A 154 9.36 -3.94 -19.90
CA SER A 154 10.21 -2.98 -20.60
C SER A 154 9.55 -1.59 -20.75
N GLN A 155 10.42 -0.57 -20.80
CA GLN A 155 10.04 0.84 -20.96
C GLN A 155 9.18 1.03 -22.22
N ASN A 156 8.15 1.86 -22.11
CA ASN A 156 7.17 2.19 -23.17
C ASN A 156 6.18 1.07 -23.53
N ARG A 157 6.45 -0.19 -23.17
CA ARG A 157 5.46 -1.27 -23.30
C ARG A 157 4.51 -1.27 -22.12
N ASN A 158 5.02 -1.49 -20.91
CA ASN A 158 4.19 -1.73 -19.72
C ASN A 158 4.56 -0.84 -18.52
N LEU A 159 5.79 -0.31 -18.47
CA LEU A 159 6.21 0.72 -17.52
C LEU A 159 6.43 2.06 -18.22
N GLU A 160 6.02 3.14 -17.56
CA GLU A 160 6.12 4.51 -18.06
C GLU A 160 6.60 5.45 -16.95
N CYS A 161 7.71 6.15 -17.18
CA CYS A 161 8.11 7.29 -16.35
C CYS A 161 7.33 8.52 -16.77
N LYS A 162 6.51 9.05 -15.86
CA LYS A 162 5.89 10.37 -15.99
C LYS A 162 6.64 11.38 -15.13
N GLY A 163 6.44 12.67 -15.40
CA GLY A 163 7.10 13.75 -14.67
C GLY A 163 6.85 13.75 -13.15
N ASP A 164 5.84 13.02 -12.69
CA ASP A 164 5.47 12.86 -11.29
C ASP A 164 5.74 11.44 -10.73
N GLY A 165 6.37 10.53 -11.49
CA GLY A 165 6.82 9.21 -11.01
C GLY A 165 6.61 8.05 -12.00
N LEU A 166 6.93 6.83 -11.56
CA LEU A 166 6.79 5.61 -12.37
C LEU A 166 5.35 5.06 -12.31
N GLU A 167 4.83 4.65 -13.45
CA GLU A 167 3.51 4.02 -13.59
C GLU A 167 3.58 2.68 -14.33
N LEU A 168 2.80 1.72 -13.85
CA LEU A 168 2.51 0.46 -14.53
C LEU A 168 1.19 0.56 -15.29
N LYS A 169 1.19 0.24 -16.58
CA LYS A 169 -0.04 0.22 -17.39
C LYS A 169 -1.01 -0.82 -16.83
N ARG A 170 -2.27 -0.42 -16.63
CA ARG A 170 -3.30 -1.35 -16.10
C ARG A 170 -3.57 -2.55 -17.02
N SER A 171 -3.26 -2.44 -18.32
CA SER A 171 -3.35 -3.57 -19.26
C SER A 171 -2.53 -4.78 -18.82
N VAL A 172 -1.45 -4.58 -18.05
CA VAL A 172 -0.65 -5.66 -17.46
C VAL A 172 -1.50 -6.61 -16.64
N LEU A 173 -2.48 -6.12 -15.86
CA LEU A 173 -3.36 -7.02 -15.10
C LEU A 173 -4.20 -7.92 -16.01
N LYS A 174 -4.57 -7.45 -17.21
CA LYS A 174 -5.27 -8.27 -18.20
C LYS A 174 -4.34 -9.34 -18.77
N GLU A 175 -3.11 -8.96 -19.13
CA GLU A 175 -2.08 -9.89 -19.63
C GLU A 175 -1.76 -10.97 -18.59
N LEU A 176 -1.57 -10.59 -17.32
CA LEU A 176 -1.32 -11.53 -16.22
C LEU A 176 -2.46 -12.53 -16.02
N ARG A 177 -3.72 -12.11 -16.17
CA ARG A 177 -4.86 -13.04 -16.15
C ARG A 177 -4.82 -14.05 -17.31
N LEU A 178 -4.47 -13.59 -18.52
CA LEU A 178 -4.37 -14.46 -19.70
C LEU A 178 -3.24 -15.48 -19.56
N CYS A 179 -2.18 -15.13 -18.86
CA CYS A 179 -1.05 -16.01 -18.57
C CYS A 179 -1.21 -16.82 -17.27
N HIS A 180 -2.39 -16.80 -16.64
CA HIS A 180 -2.67 -17.52 -15.39
C HIS A 180 -1.70 -17.21 -14.24
N TYR A 181 -1.31 -15.93 -14.09
CA TYR A 181 -0.48 -15.49 -12.99
C TYR A 181 -1.12 -15.82 -11.63
N PRO A 182 -0.48 -16.62 -10.76
CA PRO A 182 -1.16 -17.26 -9.63
C PRO A 182 -1.29 -16.35 -8.40
N TYR A 183 -0.47 -15.29 -8.30
CA TYR A 183 -0.39 -14.48 -7.09
C TYR A 183 -1.46 -13.38 -7.06
N CYS A 184 -2.73 -13.78 -7.20
CA CYS A 184 -3.88 -12.90 -7.06
C CYS A 184 -5.09 -13.64 -6.48
N PHE A 185 -5.91 -12.93 -5.71
CA PHE A 185 -7.19 -13.45 -5.22
C PHE A 185 -8.28 -12.38 -5.31
N ARG A 186 -9.52 -12.84 -5.48
CA ARG A 186 -10.70 -11.97 -5.58
C ARG A 186 -11.13 -11.52 -4.18
N PHE A 187 -11.20 -10.21 -4.00
CA PHE A 187 -11.75 -9.60 -2.78
C PHE A 187 -12.38 -8.24 -3.13
N PRO A 188 -13.70 -8.19 -3.39
CA PRO A 188 -14.36 -6.99 -3.87
C PRO A 188 -14.58 -5.95 -2.77
N LEU A 189 -14.27 -4.69 -3.08
CA LEU A 189 -14.59 -3.49 -2.33
C LEU A 189 -15.75 -2.75 -3.02
N ASN A 190 -16.77 -2.35 -2.27
CA ASN A 190 -17.85 -1.54 -2.79
C ASN A 190 -17.49 -0.05 -2.65
N THR A 191 -16.90 0.54 -3.71
CA THR A 191 -16.47 1.95 -3.66
C THR A 191 -17.43 2.86 -4.42
N HIS A 192 -18.37 3.49 -3.71
CA HIS A 192 -19.28 4.49 -4.29
C HIS A 192 -18.60 5.87 -4.38
N LYS A 193 -17.67 6.05 -5.32
CA LYS A 193 -16.87 7.29 -5.47
C LYS A 193 -17.64 8.51 -5.95
N ILE A 194 -18.93 8.35 -6.26
CA ILE A 194 -19.81 9.47 -6.64
C ILE A 194 -20.20 10.27 -5.39
N ASP A 195 -20.23 9.62 -4.22
CA ASP A 195 -20.81 10.15 -2.99
C ASP A 195 -19.76 10.73 -2.02
N CYS A 196 -18.68 11.30 -2.55
CA CYS A 196 -17.61 11.89 -1.73
C CYS A 196 -18.14 13.08 -0.92
N HIS A 197 -18.43 12.85 0.36
CA HIS A 197 -18.95 13.86 1.27
C HIS A 197 -17.90 14.92 1.64
N HIS A 198 -16.62 14.53 1.72
CA HIS A 198 -15.54 15.33 2.27
C HIS A 198 -14.35 15.47 1.32
N LYS A 199 -14.39 16.51 0.48
CA LYS A 199 -13.36 16.77 -0.54
C LYS A 199 -12.03 17.29 0.01
N ASN A 200 -12.01 17.82 1.23
CA ASN A 200 -10.81 18.37 1.87
C ASN A 200 -10.68 17.86 3.31
N ILE A 201 -9.85 16.83 3.52
CA ILE A 201 -9.65 16.24 4.85
C ILE A 201 -9.02 17.23 5.85
N ASN A 202 -8.28 18.23 5.37
CA ASN A 202 -7.58 19.18 6.24
C ASN A 202 -8.56 20.06 7.03
N GLU A 203 -9.70 20.42 6.44
CA GLU A 203 -10.74 21.21 7.10
C GLU A 203 -11.35 20.43 8.28
N ILE A 204 -11.63 19.15 8.07
CA ILE A 204 -12.17 18.26 9.11
C ILE A 204 -11.18 18.04 10.25
N ILE A 205 -9.91 17.86 9.91
CA ILE A 205 -8.84 17.75 10.92
C ILE A 205 -8.74 19.05 11.71
N TYR A 206 -8.73 20.21 11.03
CA TYR A 206 -8.66 21.51 11.68
C TYR A 206 -9.84 21.75 12.64
N ASP A 207 -11.07 21.46 12.19
CA ASP A 207 -12.28 21.60 13.00
C ASP A 207 -12.28 20.64 14.21
N SER A 208 -11.78 19.43 14.04
CA SER A 208 -11.62 18.45 15.13
C SER A 208 -10.58 18.92 16.17
N VAL A 209 -9.47 19.49 15.72
CA VAL A 209 -8.46 20.09 16.60
C VAL A 209 -9.03 21.28 17.37
N LEU A 210 -9.74 22.20 16.69
CA LEU A 210 -10.40 23.32 17.37
C LEU A 210 -11.43 22.83 18.38
N SER A 211 -12.26 21.86 18.01
CA SER A 211 -13.30 21.30 18.87
C SER A 211 -12.71 20.60 20.10
N SER A 212 -11.59 19.89 19.95
CA SER A 212 -10.90 19.21 21.06
C SER A 212 -10.12 20.16 21.96
N LEU A 213 -9.58 21.27 21.42
CA LEU A 213 -8.94 22.34 22.20
C LEU A 213 -9.97 23.21 22.94
N LEU A 214 -11.17 23.36 22.39
CA LEU A 214 -12.28 24.10 23.00
C LEU A 214 -13.18 23.23 23.88
N ALA A 215 -13.03 21.90 23.83
CA ALA A 215 -13.72 21.01 24.76
C ALA A 215 -13.19 21.26 26.18
N PRO A 216 -14.06 21.53 27.17
CA PRO A 216 -13.62 21.76 28.53
C PRO A 216 -12.85 20.52 29.01
N LYS A 217 -11.60 20.70 29.42
CA LYS A 217 -10.77 19.65 30.01
C LYS A 217 -11.60 18.95 31.10
N MET A 218 -12.01 17.71 30.85
CA MET A 218 -12.58 16.86 31.88
C MET A 218 -11.58 16.85 33.04
N LYS A 219 -11.96 17.47 34.16
CA LYS A 219 -11.24 17.31 35.42
C LYS A 219 -11.34 15.84 35.77
N ILE A 220 -10.29 15.08 35.48
CA ILE A 220 -10.08 13.78 36.10
C ILE A 220 -9.89 14.09 37.58
N LYS A 221 -10.96 13.90 38.37
CA LYS A 221 -10.82 13.75 39.81
C LYS A 221 -10.07 12.44 40.01
N ILE A 222 -8.84 12.55 40.51
CA ILE A 222 -8.15 11.44 41.12
C ILE A 222 -8.55 11.55 42.60
N ASP A 223 -9.34 10.57 43.05
CA ASP A 223 -9.59 10.34 44.48
C ASP A 223 -8.33 9.77 45.14
#